data_AF-A0A0F0G2C9-F1
#
_entry.id   AF-A0A0F0G2C9-F1
#
_cell.length_a   1.000
_cell.length_b   1.000
_cell.length_c   1.000
_cell.angle_alpha   90.00
_cell.angle_beta   90.00
_cell.angle_gamma   90.00
#
_symmetry.space_group_name_H-M   'P 1'
#
loop_
_entity.id
_entity.type
_entity.pdbx_description
1 polymer ?
#
loop_
_entity_poly.entity_id
_entity_poly.type
_entity_poly.pdbx_seq_one_letter_code
_entity_poly.pdbx_strand_id
1 'polypeptide(L)'
;MRQWKGRQVILYHGNNGHTQKVRGTLEKWDDIRKCVILGPKMLAIPFENITHITMLPPGRERKSRQPARLNAFGYVMNVPLQFDNAIHFQSAVTIWRDDQLIAYNVKLVSHSADHVTLEDGQTLSKAEHLFVVRSLRGEL
;
A
#
# COMPACT_ATOMS: atom_id res chain seq x y z
N MET A 1 5.42 -24.17 20.25
CA MET A 1 5.00 -22.77 20.00
C MET A 1 4.79 -22.40 18.51
N ARG A 2 4.79 -23.35 17.57
CA ARG A 2 4.55 -23.10 16.12
C ARG A 2 3.13 -22.62 15.77
N GLN A 3 2.15 -22.82 16.65
CA GLN A 3 0.74 -22.44 16.45
C GLN A 3 0.47 -20.92 16.42
N TRP A 4 1.47 -20.12 16.77
CA TRP A 4 1.34 -18.66 16.81
C TRP A 4 1.78 -17.99 15.50
N LYS A 5 2.46 -18.75 14.62
CA LYS A 5 2.92 -18.24 13.31
C LYS A 5 1.72 -17.81 12.47
N GLY A 6 1.74 -16.57 11.98
CA GLY A 6 0.67 -15.96 11.20
C GLY A 6 -0.48 -15.37 12.00
N ARG A 7 -0.49 -15.48 13.34
CA ARG A 7 -1.55 -14.89 14.18
C ARG A 7 -1.21 -13.46 14.59
N GLN A 8 -2.23 -12.62 14.70
CA GLN A 8 -2.08 -11.31 15.33
C GLN A 8 -1.92 -11.45 16.84
N VAL A 9 -0.85 -10.87 17.37
CA VAL A 9 -0.54 -10.87 18.79
C VAL A 9 -0.32 -9.44 19.27
N ILE A 10 -0.60 -9.23 20.56
CA ILE A 10 -0.13 -8.06 21.30
C ILE A 10 1.02 -8.54 22.17
N LEU A 11 2.19 -7.95 21.94
CA LEU A 11 3.41 -8.23 22.66
C LEU A 11 3.74 -7.03 23.53
N TYR A 12 3.86 -7.27 24.83
CA TYR A 12 4.31 -6.30 25.81
C TYR A 12 5.80 -6.55 26.02
N HIS A 13 6.62 -5.57 25.66
CA HIS A 13 8.06 -5.61 25.89
C HIS A 13 8.49 -4.36 26.64
N GLY A 14 9.47 -4.49 27.53
CA GLY A 14 9.93 -3.38 28.34
C GLY A 14 11.40 -3.52 28.67
N ASN A 15 12.07 -2.37 28.73
CA ASN A 15 13.41 -2.28 29.27
C ASN A 15 13.37 -1.15 30.31
N ASN A 16 13.91 -1.40 31.51
CA ASN A 16 14.01 -0.42 32.60
C ASN A 16 12.68 0.21 33.07
N GLY A 17 11.66 -0.62 33.32
CA GLY A 17 10.40 -0.17 33.97
C GLY A 17 9.35 0.47 33.06
N HIS A 18 9.64 0.66 31.78
CA HIS A 18 8.67 1.12 30.78
C HIS A 18 8.19 -0.03 29.89
N THR A 19 6.94 -0.47 30.08
CA THR A 19 6.31 -1.50 29.26
C THR A 19 5.70 -0.89 28.00
N GLN A 20 6.29 -1.17 26.84
CA GLN A 20 5.78 -0.81 25.52
C GLN A 20 4.94 -1.94 24.92
N LYS A 21 3.74 -1.58 24.46
CA LYS A 21 2.85 -2.50 23.74
C LYS A 21 3.12 -2.42 22.23
N VAL A 22 3.42 -3.55 21.62
CA VAL A 22 3.57 -3.70 20.17
C VAL A 22 2.52 -4.69 19.68
N ARG A 23 1.77 -4.29 18.67
CA ARG A 23 0.81 -5.16 18.00
C ARG A 23 1.36 -5.52 16.63
N GLY A 24 1.39 -6.81 16.30
CA GLY A 24 1.90 -7.28 15.01
C GLY A 24 1.45 -8.69 14.70
N THR A 25 1.70 -9.11 13.46
CA THR A 25 1.54 -10.51 13.06
C THR A 25 2.82 -11.25 13.41
N LEU A 26 2.72 -12.35 14.15
CA LEU A 26 3.89 -13.15 14.51
C LEU A 26 4.34 -13.95 13.29
N GLU A 27 5.35 -13.46 12.57
CA GLU A 27 5.80 -14.07 11.31
C GLU A 27 6.79 -15.20 11.55
N LYS A 28 7.70 -15.01 12.50
CA LYS A 28 8.73 -16.00 12.81
C LYS A 28 8.97 -16.05 14.31
N TRP A 29 9.07 -17.28 14.80
CA TRP A 29 9.53 -17.58 16.15
C TRP A 29 10.90 -18.25 16.00
N ASP A 30 11.96 -17.58 16.46
CA ASP A 30 13.33 -18.07 16.36
C ASP A 30 13.82 -18.53 17.74
N ASP A 31 13.72 -19.83 17.99
CA ASP A 31 14.15 -20.44 19.26
C ASP A 31 15.67 -20.48 19.41
N ILE A 32 16.42 -20.34 18.32
CA ILE A 32 17.89 -20.36 18.30
C ILE A 32 18.41 -18.98 18.69
N ARG A 33 17.89 -17.93 18.04
CA ARG A 33 18.23 -16.53 18.35
C ARG A 33 17.45 -15.94 19.52
N LYS A 34 16.57 -16.75 20.14
CA LYS A 34 15.69 -16.38 21.27
C LYS A 34 14.91 -15.09 20.98
N CYS A 35 14.31 -14.98 19.80
CA CYS A 35 13.57 -13.78 19.39
C CYS A 35 12.29 -14.08 18.61
N VAL A 36 11.34 -13.15 18.70
CA VAL A 36 10.09 -13.13 17.91
C VAL A 36 10.20 -12.06 16.84
N ILE A 37 9.82 -12.38 15.61
CA ILE A 37 9.72 -11.41 14.51
C ILE A 37 8.25 -11.07 14.27
N LEU A 38 7.93 -9.78 14.42
CA LEU A 38 6.61 -9.22 14.15
C LEU A 38 6.58 -8.49 12.80
N GLY A 39 5.72 -8.94 11.90
CA GLY A 39 5.39 -8.25 10.65
C GLY A 39 4.34 -7.15 10.83
N PRO A 40 4.23 -6.17 9.92
CA PRO A 40 4.95 -6.04 8.63
C PRO A 40 6.27 -5.26 8.71
N LYS A 41 6.63 -4.69 9.87
CA LYS A 41 7.89 -3.93 10.05
C LYS A 41 9.12 -4.81 10.32
N MET A 42 8.98 -6.14 10.26
CA MET A 42 10.04 -7.12 10.55
C MET A 42 10.74 -6.83 11.89
N LEU A 43 9.97 -6.45 12.91
CA LEU A 43 10.51 -6.07 14.20
C LEU A 43 10.92 -7.34 14.98
N ALA A 44 12.22 -7.52 15.18
CA ALA A 44 12.76 -8.60 15.99
C ALA A 44 12.80 -8.18 17.47
N ILE A 45 12.07 -8.90 18.32
CA ILE A 45 12.02 -8.66 19.76
C ILE A 45 12.64 -9.88 20.48
N PRO A 46 13.76 -9.72 21.20
CA PRO A 46 14.36 -10.77 22.02
C PRO A 46 13.43 -11.21 23.14
N PHE A 47 13.41 -12.49 23.48
CA PHE A 47 12.57 -13.06 24.54
C PHE A 47 12.81 -12.42 25.90
N GLU A 48 14.05 -12.01 26.17
CA GLU A 48 14.46 -11.34 27.41
C GLU A 48 13.68 -10.04 27.67
N ASN A 49 13.26 -9.36 26.59
CA ASN A 49 12.52 -8.12 26.69
C ASN A 49 11.00 -8.36 26.72
N ILE A 50 10.52 -9.59 26.49
CA ILE A 50 9.09 -9.90 26.41
C ILE A 50 8.54 -10.14 27.82
N THR A 51 7.69 -9.23 28.27
CA THR A 51 7.00 -9.35 29.56
C THR A 51 5.76 -10.23 29.44
N HIS A 52 4.98 -10.07 28.37
CA HIS A 52 3.74 -10.83 28.16
C HIS A 52 3.33 -10.87 26.69
N ILE A 53 2.77 -11.99 26.22
CA ILE A 53 2.21 -12.14 24.87
C ILE A 53 0.75 -12.57 24.99
N THR A 54 -0.15 -11.79 24.40
CA THR A 54 -1.58 -12.11 24.35
C THR A 54 -2.04 -12.28 22.90
N MET A 55 -2.80 -13.34 22.63
CA MET A 55 -3.47 -13.50 21.34
C MET A 55 -4.59 -12.48 21.20
N LEU A 56 -4.70 -11.84 20.03
CA LEU A 56 -5.92 -11.11 19.71
C LEU A 56 -7.02 -12.13 19.37
N PRO A 57 -8.25 -11.96 19.89
CA PRO A 57 -9.37 -12.81 19.52
C PRO A 57 -9.61 -12.74 18.00
N PRO A 58 -9.89 -13.88 17.34
CA PRO A 58 -10.28 -13.88 15.94
C PRO A 58 -11.52 -12.98 15.76
N GLY A 59 -11.46 -12.03 14.82
CA GLY A 59 -12.51 -11.03 14.59
C GLY A 59 -12.20 -9.60 15.08
N ARG A 60 -11.18 -9.41 15.94
CA ARG A 60 -10.56 -8.09 16.20
C ARG A 60 -9.24 -7.91 15.46
N GLU A 61 -8.91 -8.82 14.57
CA GLU A 61 -7.84 -8.63 13.63
C GLU A 61 -8.16 -7.34 12.87
N ARG A 62 -7.24 -6.36 12.90
CA ARG A 62 -7.34 -5.30 11.89
C ARG A 62 -7.26 -6.08 10.60
N LYS A 63 -8.37 -6.12 9.83
CA LYS A 63 -8.34 -6.50 8.42
C LYS A 63 -7.04 -5.92 7.93
N SER A 64 -6.12 -6.78 7.50
CA SER A 64 -4.97 -6.32 6.73
C SER A 64 -5.52 -5.22 5.85
N ARG A 65 -5.05 -3.98 6.01
CA ARG A 65 -5.40 -2.93 5.07
C ARG A 65 -4.84 -3.47 3.77
N GLN A 66 -5.63 -4.28 3.06
CA GLN A 66 -5.31 -4.65 1.71
C GLN A 66 -5.11 -3.29 1.05
N PRO A 67 -3.96 -3.05 0.40
CA PRO A 67 -3.81 -1.83 -0.35
C PRO A 67 -5.05 -1.73 -1.21
N ALA A 68 -5.78 -0.63 -1.09
CA ALA A 68 -7.07 -0.45 -1.74
C ALA A 68 -6.89 -0.89 -3.18
N ARG A 69 -7.52 -2.01 -3.54
CA ARG A 69 -7.29 -2.62 -4.84
C ARG A 69 -7.82 -1.62 -5.86
N LEU A 70 -6.96 -1.20 -6.78
CA LEU A 70 -7.42 -0.41 -7.93
C LEU A 70 -8.56 -1.17 -8.59
N ASN A 71 -9.63 -0.47 -8.93
CA ASN A 71 -10.74 -1.08 -9.66
C ASN A 71 -10.20 -1.77 -10.92
N ALA A 72 -10.71 -2.97 -11.21
CA ALA A 72 -10.36 -3.70 -12.44
C ALA A 72 -10.77 -2.93 -13.70
N PHE A 73 -11.74 -2.01 -13.56
CA PHE A 73 -12.22 -1.12 -14.58
C PHE A 73 -11.45 0.20 -14.53
N GLY A 74 -10.76 0.52 -15.62
CA GLY A 74 -10.17 1.83 -15.85
C GLY A 74 -11.12 2.70 -16.67
N TYR A 75 -11.10 4.01 -16.42
CA TYR A 75 -11.87 4.99 -17.19
C TYR A 75 -10.94 5.71 -18.14
N VAL A 76 -11.29 5.74 -19.42
CA VAL A 76 -10.56 6.49 -20.44
C VAL A 76 -10.88 7.97 -20.29
N MET A 77 -9.85 8.79 -20.17
CA MET A 77 -9.96 10.24 -20.07
C MET A 77 -9.92 10.87 -21.46
N ASN A 78 -11.00 11.55 -21.83
CA ASN A 78 -11.14 12.24 -23.11
C ASN A 78 -11.56 13.71 -22.96
N VAL A 79 -12.04 14.11 -21.78
CA VAL A 79 -12.57 15.46 -21.52
C VAL A 79 -11.57 16.27 -20.69
N PRO A 80 -11.31 17.56 -21.00
CA PRO A 80 -10.37 18.40 -20.24
C PRO A 80 -10.54 18.31 -18.72
N LEU A 81 -11.78 18.43 -18.23
CA LEU A 81 -12.09 18.33 -16.80
C LEU A 81 -11.61 17.03 -16.14
N GLN A 82 -11.55 15.91 -16.88
CA GLN A 82 -11.02 14.65 -16.34
C GLN A 82 -9.51 14.73 -16.11
N PHE A 83 -8.78 15.41 -17.00
CA PHE A 83 -7.34 15.66 -16.84
C PHE A 83 -7.09 16.64 -15.69
N ASP A 84 -7.88 17.71 -15.59
CA ASP A 84 -7.81 18.64 -14.45
C ASP A 84 -7.99 17.92 -13.12
N ASN A 85 -9.01 17.07 -13.02
CA ASN A 85 -9.25 16.25 -11.83
C ASN A 85 -8.11 15.27 -11.57
N ALA A 86 -7.58 14.62 -12.61
CA ALA A 86 -6.46 13.69 -12.47
C ALA A 86 -5.21 14.38 -11.91
N ILE A 87 -4.91 15.61 -12.35
CA ILE A 87 -3.82 16.43 -11.83
C ILE A 87 -4.12 16.86 -10.39
N HIS A 88 -5.30 17.43 -10.15
CA HIS A 88 -5.69 17.96 -8.84
C HIS A 88 -5.64 16.91 -7.73
N PHE A 89 -6.15 15.70 -8.00
CA PHE A 89 -6.15 14.59 -7.05
C PHE A 89 -4.88 13.73 -7.10
N GLN A 90 -3.90 14.09 -7.94
CA GLN A 90 -2.68 13.30 -8.18
C GLN A 90 -3.00 11.82 -8.47
N SER A 91 -4.02 11.59 -9.31
CA SER A 91 -4.49 10.25 -9.65
C SER A 91 -3.43 9.46 -10.41
N ALA A 92 -3.37 8.16 -10.16
CA ALA A 92 -2.51 7.27 -10.94
C ALA A 92 -3.13 7.03 -12.33
N VAL A 93 -2.39 7.40 -13.37
CA VAL A 93 -2.78 7.27 -14.78
C VAL A 93 -1.91 6.22 -15.46
N THR A 94 -2.54 5.38 -16.27
CA THR A 94 -1.86 4.46 -17.18
C THR A 94 -2.03 4.97 -18.60
N ILE A 95 -0.95 4.99 -19.37
CA ILE A 95 -0.92 5.59 -20.71
C ILE A 95 -0.55 4.53 -21.72
N TRP A 96 -1.37 4.44 -22.75
CA TRP A 96 -1.23 3.50 -23.85
C TRP A 96 -1.06 4.26 -25.15
N ARG A 97 -0.38 3.64 -26.11
CA ARG A 97 -0.39 4.04 -27.51
C ARG A 97 -0.71 2.78 -28.30
N ASP A 98 -1.85 2.77 -28.97
CA ASP A 98 -2.41 1.55 -29.57
C ASP A 98 -2.44 0.41 -28.54
N ASP A 99 -1.82 -0.74 -28.83
CA ASP A 99 -1.72 -1.89 -27.91
C ASP A 99 -0.45 -1.89 -27.03
N GLN A 100 0.34 -0.82 -27.09
CA GLN A 100 1.59 -0.71 -26.33
C GLN A 100 1.41 0.13 -25.07
N LEU A 101 1.81 -0.45 -23.94
CA LEU A 101 1.91 0.26 -22.66
C LEU A 101 3.13 1.20 -22.69
N ILE A 102 2.87 2.51 -22.66
CA ILE A 102 3.92 3.53 -22.65
C ILE A 102 4.32 3.86 -21.21
N ALA A 103 3.34 4.06 -20.33
CA ALA A 103 3.59 4.41 -18.94
C ALA A 103 2.55 3.79 -18.00
N TYR A 104 2.99 3.31 -16.85
CA TYR A 104 2.13 2.66 -15.86
C TYR A 104 2.15 3.38 -14.52
N ASN A 105 0.97 3.69 -13.99
CA ASN A 105 0.79 4.38 -12.70
C ASN A 105 1.59 5.69 -12.57
N VAL A 106 1.64 6.49 -13.63
CA VAL A 106 2.27 7.81 -13.62
C VAL A 106 1.30 8.89 -13.19
N LYS A 107 1.84 9.99 -12.68
CA LYS A 107 1.06 11.20 -12.36
C LYS A 107 1.22 12.24 -13.46
N LEU A 108 0.13 12.96 -13.72
CA LEU A 108 0.12 14.11 -14.62
C LEU A 108 0.42 15.37 -13.83
N VAL A 109 1.25 16.25 -14.39
CA VAL A 109 1.61 17.54 -13.77
C VAL A 109 0.79 18.68 -14.37
N SER A 110 0.62 18.66 -15.69
CA SER A 110 -0.13 19.68 -16.41
C SER A 110 -0.70 19.11 -17.70
N HIS A 111 -1.71 19.76 -18.26
CA HIS A 111 -2.19 19.46 -19.59
C HIS A 111 -2.56 20.74 -20.34
N SER A 112 -2.52 20.67 -21.66
CA SER A 112 -3.04 21.68 -22.58
C SER A 112 -4.23 21.11 -23.36
N ALA A 113 -4.69 21.80 -24.41
CA ALA A 113 -5.71 21.27 -25.31
C ALA A 113 -5.28 19.93 -25.92
N ASP A 114 -4.04 19.85 -26.40
CA ASP A 114 -3.56 18.75 -27.24
C ASP A 114 -2.53 17.85 -26.55
N HIS A 115 -1.90 18.33 -25.47
CA HIS A 115 -0.79 17.64 -24.82
C HIS A 115 -1.00 17.45 -23.32
N VAL A 116 -0.29 16.48 -22.76
CA VAL A 116 -0.23 16.17 -21.34
C VAL A 116 1.23 16.03 -20.93
N THR A 117 1.61 16.65 -19.82
CA THR A 117 2.96 16.58 -19.26
C THR A 117 2.95 15.68 -18.02
N LEU A 118 3.86 14.71 -18.00
CA LEU A 118 4.05 13.75 -16.92
C LEU A 118 5.04 14.30 -15.88
N GLU A 119 5.11 13.62 -14.72
CA GLU A 119 6.03 13.99 -13.63
C GLU A 119 7.52 13.83 -13.98
N ASP A 120 7.86 13.01 -14.95
CA ASP A 120 9.23 12.84 -15.47
C ASP A 120 9.63 13.91 -16.49
N GLY A 121 8.72 14.86 -16.78
CA GLY A 121 8.92 15.92 -17.76
C GLY A 121 8.61 15.51 -19.21
N GLN A 122 8.16 14.28 -19.45
CA GLN A 122 7.74 13.85 -20.78
C GLN A 122 6.40 14.50 -21.17
N THR A 123 6.31 14.95 -22.41
CA THR A 123 5.08 15.51 -22.99
C THR A 123 4.51 14.55 -24.02
N LEU A 124 3.25 14.16 -23.85
CA LEU A 124 2.54 13.21 -24.71
C LEU A 124 1.34 13.86 -25.39
N SER A 125 1.08 13.47 -26.64
CA SER A 125 -0.07 13.91 -27.43
C SER A 125 -1.34 13.17 -27.02
N LYS A 126 -2.45 13.90 -26.82
CA LYS A 126 -3.77 13.32 -26.54
C LYS A 126 -4.40 12.61 -27.73
N ALA A 127 -4.01 12.96 -28.95
CA ALA A 127 -4.51 12.32 -30.16
C ALA A 127 -3.89 10.94 -30.38
N GLU A 128 -2.64 10.76 -29.95
CA GLU A 128 -1.86 9.53 -30.18
C GLU A 128 -1.86 8.58 -28.98
N HIS A 129 -2.25 9.07 -27.80
CA HIS A 129 -2.16 8.31 -26.56
C HIS A 129 -3.51 8.23 -25.87
N LEU A 130 -3.77 7.06 -25.30
CA LEU A 130 -4.96 6.77 -24.53
C LEU A 130 -4.62 6.81 -23.04
N PHE A 131 -5.31 7.67 -22.30
CA PHE A 131 -5.05 7.92 -20.88
C PHE A 131 -6.14 7.25 -20.04
N VAL A 132 -5.75 6.33 -19.15
CA VAL A 132 -6.67 5.57 -18.32
C VAL A 132 -6.42 5.86 -16.85
N VAL A 133 -7.44 6.32 -16.14
CA VAL A 133 -7.41 6.44 -14.67
C VAL A 133 -8.13 5.25 -14.04
N ARG A 134 -7.51 4.67 -13.00
CA ARG A 134 -8.16 3.67 -12.16
C ARG A 134 -8.51 4.31 -10.82
N SER A 135 -9.80 4.32 -10.48
CA SER A 135 -10.21 4.70 -9.14
C SER A 135 -9.84 3.60 -8.14
N LEU A 136 -9.44 4.01 -6.94
CA LEU A 136 -9.33 3.10 -5.81
C LEU A 136 -10.73 2.58 -5.50
N ARG A 137 -10.88 1.27 -5.33
CA ARG A 137 -12.14 0.70 -4.86
C ARG A 137 -12.43 1.25 -3.47
N GLY A 138 -13.49 2.06 -3.33
CA GLY A 138 -14.03 2.37 -2.01
C GLY A 138 -14.51 1.08 -1.37
N GLU A 139 -13.99 0.75 -0.19
CA GLU A 139 -14.68 -0.23 0.67
C GLU A 139 -15.96 0.46 1.16
N LEU A 140 -17.11 0.05 0.61
CA LEU A 140 -18.44 0.31 1.18
C LEU A 140 -18.59 -0.42 2.51
#